data_AF-A0A6J8BET7-F1
#
_entry.id   AF-A0A6J8BET7-F1
#
_cell.length_a   1.000
_cell.length_b   1.000
_cell.length_c   1.000
_cell.angle_alpha   90.00
_cell.angle_beta   90.00
_cell.angle_gamma   90.00
#
_symmetry.space_group_name_H-M   'P 1'
#
loop_
_entity.id
_entity.type
_entity.pdbx_description
1 polymer ?
#
loop_
_entity_poly.entity_id
_entity_poly.type
_entity_poly.pdbx_seq_one_letter_code
_entity_poly.pdbx_strand_id
1 'polypeptide(L)'
;MIGTETGKVLGFSVRRKFCKMCDEATRKGVEPKLHDCRMNWDSSSKAMEQDMVVEMVESIKSKGNNVGTITADDDTTTIARLRKSVNPNIKKMSDRNHVKKNIANSLYNLKPKHKKLTQKIIKYLINCLNYMLCQNQDNSKGVKNGLKVVGRHPFGDHSFCNESWCSHKENPSMTYLSLHFGKPLKDIPLQTAFMDLMKGYKKQRKKLSKLGSTQDNESFDKSVASKAPKAHFYSGSSSLNVRVAASVAQENDGQCYLLKVNKKISLSPGVHTKRLAILRDLQARKRKAISITKKEKSEGSSYETEDLKSFTQVNLIKTRLNCDYDAHDALEDVIYLQKLLDYSNIKIADSKFLSATFTVQAAFFSHNQIILTKLNLPSLQEFIDQNVISIGIARKIAASNINKFSLLLAFSGQEEGIRQLFSEECNQGPRVTKSSKIIHAVSHFISQHLTES
;
A
#
# COMPACT_ATOMS: atom_id res chain seq x y z
N MET A 1 3.87 -15.69 -1.80
CA MET A 1 2.85 -15.87 -0.74
C MET A 1 3.12 -14.90 0.38
N ILE A 2 2.10 -14.18 0.85
CA ILE A 2 2.19 -13.20 1.93
C ILE A 2 1.26 -13.64 3.07
N GLY A 3 1.73 -13.48 4.31
CA GLY A 3 0.94 -13.75 5.50
C GLY A 3 -0.08 -12.64 5.75
N THR A 4 -1.36 -13.00 5.91
CA THR A 4 -2.47 -12.04 6.04
C THR A 4 -2.37 -11.15 7.27
N GLU A 5 -1.83 -11.66 8.38
CA GLU A 5 -1.71 -10.92 9.63
C GLU A 5 -0.40 -10.14 9.73
N THR A 6 0.70 -10.76 9.27
CA THR A 6 2.04 -10.18 9.40
C THR A 6 2.40 -9.24 8.26
N GLY A 7 1.74 -9.38 7.10
CA GLY A 7 2.12 -8.70 5.85
C GLY A 7 3.48 -9.14 5.31
N LYS A 8 4.10 -10.19 5.86
CA LYS A 8 5.42 -10.67 5.46
C LYS A 8 5.33 -11.70 4.33
N VAL A 9 6.33 -11.70 3.45
CA VAL A 9 6.51 -12.73 2.44
C VAL A 9 6.93 -14.03 3.12
N LEU A 10 6.04 -15.03 3.07
CA LEU A 10 6.23 -16.37 3.67
C LEU A 10 6.91 -17.34 2.70
N GLY A 11 6.70 -17.14 1.40
CA GLY A 11 7.27 -17.97 0.35
C GLY A 11 7.31 -17.22 -0.96
N PHE A 12 8.32 -17.51 -1.77
CA PHE A 12 8.44 -17.03 -3.15
C PHE A 12 9.05 -18.14 -3.99
N SER A 13 8.81 -18.09 -5.29
CA SER A 13 9.40 -19.02 -6.24
C SER A 13 9.67 -18.30 -7.57
N VAL A 14 10.52 -18.87 -8.42
CA VAL A 14 10.86 -18.34 -9.74
C VAL A 14 10.91 -19.52 -10.72
N ARG A 15 10.25 -19.37 -11.87
CA ARG A 15 10.29 -20.34 -12.98
C ARG A 15 11.03 -19.76 -14.18
N ARG A 16 11.91 -20.55 -14.79
CA ARG A 16 12.78 -20.12 -15.90
C ARG A 16 12.87 -21.20 -16.97
N LYS A 17 12.60 -20.78 -18.21
CA LYS A 17 12.75 -21.59 -19.43
C LYS A 17 14.05 -21.37 -20.18
N PHE A 18 14.84 -20.38 -19.78
CA PHE A 18 15.96 -19.89 -20.56
C PHE A 18 17.18 -19.66 -19.67
N CYS A 19 18.34 -20.06 -20.18
CA CYS A 19 19.66 -19.72 -19.65
C CYS A 19 20.55 -19.28 -20.82
N LYS A 20 21.20 -18.12 -20.69
CA LYS A 20 22.03 -17.55 -21.77
C LYS A 20 23.20 -18.44 -22.14
N MET A 21 23.86 -19.03 -21.14
CA MET A 21 25.02 -19.90 -21.33
C MET A 21 24.62 -21.23 -22.00
N CYS A 22 23.51 -21.83 -21.57
CA CYS A 22 22.98 -23.04 -22.20
C CYS A 22 22.56 -22.77 -23.65
N ASP A 23 21.79 -21.70 -23.88
CA ASP A 23 21.31 -21.33 -25.21
C ASP A 23 22.47 -21.05 -26.19
N GLU A 24 23.51 -20.37 -25.72
CA GLU A 24 24.69 -20.11 -26.54
C GLU A 24 25.46 -21.40 -26.89
N ALA A 25 25.57 -22.33 -25.94
CA ALA A 25 26.22 -23.62 -26.15
C ALA A 25 25.43 -24.49 -27.15
N THR A 26 24.11 -24.54 -27.01
CA THR A 26 23.20 -25.21 -27.96
C THR A 26 23.33 -24.62 -29.36
N ARG A 27 23.36 -23.29 -29.50
CA ARG A 27 23.55 -22.63 -30.81
C ARG A 27 24.89 -22.94 -31.47
N LYS A 28 25.93 -23.21 -30.67
CA LYS A 28 27.27 -23.57 -31.13
C LYS A 28 27.47 -25.08 -31.29
N GLY A 29 26.50 -25.92 -30.91
CA GLY A 29 26.63 -27.38 -30.94
C GLY A 29 27.68 -27.91 -29.97
N VAL A 30 27.98 -27.18 -28.89
CA VAL A 30 28.97 -27.57 -27.88
C VAL A 30 28.32 -27.74 -26.52
N GLU A 31 28.98 -28.50 -25.64
CA GLU A 31 28.55 -28.60 -24.25
C GLU A 31 28.66 -27.25 -23.52
N PRO A 32 27.67 -26.86 -22.69
CA PRO A 32 27.74 -25.64 -21.92
C PRO A 32 28.92 -25.66 -20.95
N LYS A 33 29.69 -24.56 -20.90
CA LYS A 33 30.68 -24.36 -19.84
C LYS A 33 30.01 -24.48 -18.46
N LEU A 34 30.73 -25.01 -17.48
CA LEU A 34 30.25 -25.10 -16.09
C LEU A 34 29.79 -23.72 -15.59
N HIS A 35 28.52 -23.61 -15.18
CA HIS A 35 27.92 -22.37 -14.71
C HIS A 35 26.74 -22.64 -13.76
N ASP A 36 26.31 -21.61 -13.02
CA ASP A 36 25.11 -21.65 -12.17
C ASP A 36 23.82 -21.59 -13.03
N CYS A 37 23.46 -22.72 -13.63
CA CYS A 37 22.23 -22.84 -14.40
C CYS A 37 21.01 -22.85 -13.47
N ARG A 38 20.06 -21.93 -13.73
CA ARG A 38 18.80 -21.80 -12.96
C ARG A 38 17.56 -22.17 -13.78
N MET A 39 17.72 -22.86 -14.91
CA MET A 39 16.56 -23.38 -15.65
C MET A 39 15.87 -24.47 -14.83
N ASN A 40 14.56 -24.34 -14.68
CA ASN A 40 13.75 -25.23 -13.86
C ASN A 40 12.30 -25.37 -14.39
N TRP A 41 12.07 -25.01 -15.64
CA TRP A 41 10.76 -25.07 -16.27
C TRP A 41 10.85 -25.34 -17.76
N ASP A 42 10.18 -26.39 -18.21
CA ASP A 42 10.10 -26.83 -19.61
C ASP A 42 8.67 -26.72 -20.18
N SER A 43 7.65 -26.81 -19.31
CA SER A 43 6.23 -26.79 -19.66
C SER A 43 5.70 -25.40 -20.10
N SER A 44 4.40 -25.29 -20.35
CA SER A 44 3.72 -24.06 -20.77
C SER A 44 3.88 -22.93 -19.74
N SER A 45 4.13 -21.71 -20.22
CA SER A 45 4.25 -20.52 -19.34
C SER A 45 2.97 -20.26 -18.53
N LYS A 46 1.80 -20.68 -19.03
CA LYS A 46 0.51 -20.55 -18.32
C LYS A 46 0.43 -21.40 -17.04
N ALA A 47 1.23 -22.47 -16.95
CA ALA A 47 1.23 -23.37 -15.80
C ALA A 47 2.26 -22.99 -14.71
N MET A 48 3.16 -22.03 -14.99
CA MET A 48 4.20 -21.60 -14.04
C MET A 48 3.62 -21.11 -12.72
N GLU A 49 2.59 -20.26 -12.78
CA GLU A 49 2.01 -19.66 -11.57
C GLU A 49 1.40 -20.73 -10.65
N GLN A 50 0.62 -21.65 -11.23
CA GLN A 50 -0.01 -22.75 -10.49
C GLN A 50 1.04 -23.64 -9.82
N ASP A 51 2.12 -23.94 -10.54
CA ASP A 51 3.21 -24.76 -10.05
C ASP A 51 4.01 -24.09 -8.92
N MET A 52 4.32 -22.80 -9.11
CA MET A 52 4.96 -21.97 -8.08
C MET A 52 4.13 -21.89 -6.80
N VAL A 53 2.80 -21.78 -6.92
CA VAL A 53 1.91 -21.77 -5.75
C VAL A 53 1.95 -23.08 -5.00
N VAL A 54 1.96 -24.23 -5.70
CA VAL A 54 2.07 -25.55 -5.07
C VAL A 54 3.40 -25.67 -4.32
N GLU A 55 4.53 -25.36 -4.97
CA GLU A 55 5.86 -25.40 -4.35
C GLU A 55 5.93 -24.51 -3.10
N MET A 56 5.38 -23.30 -3.15
CA MET A 56 5.39 -22.39 -2.00
C MET A 56 4.59 -22.96 -0.82
N VAL A 57 3.44 -23.58 -1.05
CA VAL A 57 2.62 -24.17 0.03
C VAL A 57 3.29 -25.43 0.58
N GLU A 58 3.88 -26.26 -0.27
CA GLU A 58 4.67 -27.44 0.15
C GLU A 58 5.88 -27.03 0.99
N SER A 59 6.60 -25.98 0.61
CA SER A 59 7.72 -25.43 1.37
C SER A 59 7.31 -24.91 2.75
N ILE A 60 6.09 -24.37 2.89
CA ILE A 60 5.55 -23.95 4.19
C ILE A 60 5.22 -25.19 5.03
N LYS A 61 4.61 -26.21 4.42
CA LYS A 61 4.28 -27.49 5.07
C LYS A 61 5.51 -28.23 5.56
N SER A 62 6.58 -28.28 4.76
CA SER A 62 7.84 -28.95 5.13
C SER A 62 8.55 -28.28 6.30
N LYS A 63 8.29 -26.98 6.55
CA LYS A 63 8.76 -26.25 7.74
C LYS A 63 7.87 -26.44 8.96
N GLY A 64 6.92 -27.37 8.94
CA GLY A 64 6.02 -27.68 10.04
C GLY A 64 4.82 -26.73 10.19
N ASN A 65 4.54 -25.88 9.18
CA ASN A 65 3.45 -24.91 9.23
C ASN A 65 2.28 -25.33 8.35
N ASN A 66 1.04 -25.11 8.80
CA ASN A 66 -0.16 -25.47 8.04
C ASN A 66 -0.81 -24.26 7.37
N VAL A 67 -1.15 -24.40 6.08
CA VAL A 67 -1.93 -23.39 5.34
C VAL A 67 -3.39 -23.80 5.34
N GLY A 68 -4.22 -23.08 6.12
CA GLY A 68 -5.66 -23.36 6.21
C GLY A 68 -6.50 -22.68 5.13
N THR A 69 -6.21 -21.41 4.83
CA THR A 69 -6.97 -20.58 3.88
C THR A 69 -6.04 -19.82 2.96
N ILE A 70 -6.37 -19.77 1.67
CA ILE A 70 -5.64 -18.98 0.66
C ILE A 70 -6.60 -17.97 0.04
N THR A 71 -6.17 -16.71 -0.01
CA THR A 71 -6.84 -15.67 -0.78
C THR A 71 -6.24 -15.62 -2.18
N ALA A 72 -7.07 -15.76 -3.20
CA ALA A 72 -6.65 -15.68 -4.59
C ALA A 72 -7.82 -15.24 -5.49
N ASP A 73 -7.50 -14.92 -6.74
CA ASP A 73 -8.47 -14.71 -7.81
C ASP A 73 -9.38 -15.94 -7.99
N ASP A 74 -10.52 -15.79 -8.66
CA ASP A 74 -11.52 -16.86 -8.78
C ASP A 74 -11.10 -18.04 -9.70
N ASP A 75 -9.82 -18.16 -10.06
CA ASP A 75 -9.24 -19.29 -10.80
C ASP A 75 -9.39 -20.63 -10.05
N THR A 76 -10.12 -21.56 -10.67
CA THR A 76 -10.49 -22.86 -10.07
C THR A 76 -9.38 -23.90 -10.17
N THR A 77 -8.47 -23.76 -11.13
CA THR A 77 -7.39 -24.73 -11.41
C THR A 77 -6.33 -24.77 -10.31
N THR A 78 -5.89 -23.60 -9.82
CA THR A 78 -4.85 -23.50 -8.78
C THR A 78 -5.28 -24.16 -7.47
N ILE A 79 -6.52 -23.90 -7.03
CA ILE A 79 -7.04 -24.48 -5.78
C ILE A 79 -7.29 -25.99 -5.91
N ALA A 80 -7.75 -26.46 -7.08
CA ALA A 80 -7.94 -27.89 -7.32
C ALA A 80 -6.60 -28.64 -7.24
N ARG A 81 -5.54 -28.09 -7.85
CA ARG A 81 -4.20 -28.66 -7.79
C ARG A 81 -3.65 -28.67 -6.36
N LEU A 82 -3.81 -27.58 -5.61
CA LEU A 82 -3.40 -27.52 -4.19
C LEU A 82 -4.09 -28.55 -3.30
N ARG A 83 -5.39 -28.75 -3.51
CA ARG A 83 -6.17 -29.75 -2.75
C ARG A 83 -5.73 -31.17 -3.06
N LYS A 84 -5.41 -31.44 -4.32
CA LYS A 84 -4.91 -32.75 -4.77
C LYS A 84 -3.49 -33.02 -4.28
N SER A 85 -2.59 -32.04 -4.39
CA SER A 85 -1.15 -32.22 -4.14
C SER A 85 -0.74 -32.04 -2.68
N VAL A 86 -1.41 -31.14 -1.93
CA VAL A 86 -0.88 -30.68 -0.62
C VAL A 86 -1.80 -30.98 0.55
N ASN A 87 -3.04 -30.49 0.50
CA ASN A 87 -4.02 -30.68 1.56
C ASN A 87 -5.46 -30.46 1.03
N PRO A 88 -6.35 -31.47 1.09
CA PRO A 88 -7.72 -31.36 0.58
C PRO A 88 -8.58 -30.32 1.31
N ASN A 89 -8.23 -30.00 2.56
CA ASN A 89 -9.01 -29.11 3.43
C ASN A 89 -8.69 -27.61 3.24
N ILE A 90 -7.81 -27.25 2.29
CA ILE A 90 -7.48 -25.84 2.02
C ILE A 90 -8.75 -25.10 1.55
N LYS A 91 -9.10 -24.06 2.30
CA LYS A 91 -10.20 -23.14 1.97
C LYS A 91 -9.69 -22.06 1.01
N LYS A 92 -10.52 -21.73 0.02
CA LYS A 92 -10.29 -20.58 -0.86
C LYS A 92 -11.16 -19.42 -0.41
N MET A 93 -10.53 -18.28 -0.22
CA MET A 93 -11.20 -17.01 -0.01
C MET A 93 -11.02 -16.17 -1.28
N SER A 94 -12.08 -15.48 -1.71
CA SER A 94 -12.01 -14.67 -2.92
C SER A 94 -11.47 -13.29 -2.61
N ASP A 95 -10.70 -12.77 -3.57
CA ASP A 95 -10.18 -11.43 -3.52
C ASP A 95 -11.27 -10.36 -3.73
N ARG A 96 -11.22 -9.30 -2.92
CA ARG A 96 -12.17 -8.17 -2.97
C ARG A 96 -12.06 -7.39 -4.27
N ASN A 97 -10.86 -7.14 -4.80
CA ASN A 97 -10.68 -6.42 -6.06
C ASN A 97 -11.23 -7.23 -7.22
N HIS A 98 -11.04 -8.55 -7.21
CA HIS A 98 -11.61 -9.46 -8.19
C HIS A 98 -13.15 -9.46 -8.15
N VAL A 99 -13.76 -9.56 -6.97
CA VAL A 99 -15.23 -9.44 -6.81
C VAL A 99 -15.75 -8.10 -7.32
N LYS A 100 -15.07 -7.00 -6.97
CA LYS A 100 -15.40 -5.65 -7.46
C LYS A 100 -15.36 -5.58 -8.99
N LYS A 101 -14.34 -6.16 -9.62
CA LYS A 101 -14.20 -6.22 -11.08
C LYS A 101 -15.31 -7.04 -11.72
N ASN A 102 -15.67 -8.18 -11.13
CA ASN A 102 -16.76 -9.01 -11.63
C ASN A 102 -18.11 -8.28 -11.60
N ILE A 103 -18.42 -7.58 -10.50
CA ILE A 103 -19.63 -6.76 -10.43
C ILE A 103 -19.59 -5.61 -11.44
N ALA A 104 -18.44 -4.94 -11.59
CA ALA A 104 -18.26 -3.89 -12.59
C ALA A 104 -18.55 -4.40 -14.00
N ASN A 105 -17.99 -5.56 -14.37
CA ASN A 105 -18.23 -6.19 -15.67
C ASN A 105 -19.72 -6.49 -15.89
N SER A 106 -20.42 -7.01 -14.87
CA SER A 106 -21.86 -7.22 -14.96
C SER A 106 -22.64 -5.92 -15.20
N LEU A 107 -22.24 -4.81 -14.58
CA LEU A 107 -22.84 -3.49 -14.84
C LEU A 107 -22.53 -2.98 -16.25
N TYR A 108 -21.30 -3.16 -16.74
CA TYR A 108 -20.95 -2.82 -18.11
C TYR A 108 -21.74 -3.64 -19.14
N ASN A 109 -22.08 -4.90 -18.84
CA ASN A 109 -22.94 -5.72 -19.70
C ASN A 109 -24.41 -5.25 -19.73
N LEU A 110 -24.87 -4.52 -18.71
CA LEU A 110 -26.21 -3.90 -18.71
C LEU A 110 -26.24 -2.57 -19.48
N LYS A 111 -25.08 -1.91 -19.65
CA LYS A 111 -24.97 -0.61 -20.31
C LYS A 111 -25.59 -0.55 -21.72
N PRO A 112 -25.43 -1.56 -22.61
CA PRO A 112 -26.04 -1.52 -23.95
C PRO A 112 -27.56 -1.42 -23.92
N LYS A 113 -28.20 -2.08 -22.95
CA LYS A 113 -29.67 -2.09 -22.76
C LYS A 113 -30.17 -0.84 -22.02
N HIS A 114 -29.33 -0.24 -21.19
CA HIS A 114 -29.67 0.93 -20.38
C HIS A 114 -28.68 2.06 -20.61
N LYS A 115 -28.90 2.89 -21.64
CA LYS A 115 -28.00 4.00 -22.02
C LYS A 115 -27.78 5.03 -20.90
N LYS A 116 -28.73 5.16 -19.96
CA LYS A 116 -28.58 6.00 -18.76
C LYS A 116 -27.48 5.53 -17.79
N LEU A 117 -27.02 4.29 -17.91
CA LEU A 117 -25.92 3.75 -17.11
C LEU A 117 -24.56 4.26 -17.62
N THR A 118 -24.23 5.50 -17.29
CA THR A 118 -22.93 6.11 -17.65
C THR A 118 -21.78 5.52 -16.83
N GLN A 119 -20.54 5.70 -17.27
CA GLN A 119 -19.35 5.26 -16.51
C GLN A 119 -19.29 5.88 -15.11
N LYS A 120 -19.74 7.14 -14.96
CA LYS A 120 -19.82 7.82 -13.65
C LYS A 120 -20.81 7.12 -12.72
N ILE A 121 -21.98 6.74 -13.22
CA ILE A 121 -23.00 6.02 -12.45
C ILE A 121 -22.51 4.62 -12.08
N ILE A 122 -21.86 3.88 -13.00
CA ILE A 122 -21.27 2.58 -12.68
C ILE A 122 -20.25 2.71 -11.53
N LYS A 123 -19.37 3.72 -11.58
CA LYS A 123 -18.41 3.98 -10.51
C LYS A 123 -19.09 4.28 -9.17
N TYR A 124 -20.17 5.06 -9.18
CA TYR A 124 -20.97 5.33 -7.99
C TYR A 124 -21.57 4.06 -7.39
N LEU A 125 -22.25 3.24 -8.21
CA LEU A 125 -22.86 1.98 -7.76
C LEU A 125 -21.83 1.02 -7.17
N ILE A 126 -20.66 0.90 -7.81
CA ILE A 126 -19.54 0.10 -7.30
C ILE A 126 -19.05 0.63 -5.95
N ASN A 127 -18.98 1.94 -5.76
CA ASN A 127 -18.58 2.53 -4.48
C ASN A 127 -19.61 2.21 -3.39
N CYS A 128 -20.90 2.38 -3.65
CA CYS A 128 -21.98 1.99 -2.72
C CYS A 128 -21.86 0.52 -2.29
N LEU A 129 -21.60 -0.38 -3.25
CA LEU A 129 -21.39 -1.80 -2.98
C LEU A 129 -20.14 -2.05 -2.13
N ASN A 130 -19.02 -1.38 -2.42
CA ASN A 130 -17.80 -1.56 -1.64
C ASN A 130 -17.97 -1.08 -0.20
N TYR A 131 -18.61 0.07 0.03
CA TYR A 131 -18.92 0.54 1.38
C TYR A 131 -19.77 -0.49 2.14
N MET A 132 -20.82 -1.00 1.50
CA MET A 132 -21.68 -2.03 2.08
C MET A 132 -20.90 -3.31 2.41
N LEU A 133 -20.03 -3.79 1.53
CA LEU A 133 -19.22 -4.99 1.78
C LEU A 133 -18.22 -4.78 2.91
N CYS A 134 -17.57 -3.61 2.99
CA CYS A 134 -16.64 -3.29 4.07
C CYS A 134 -17.34 -3.23 5.44
N GLN A 135 -18.53 -2.63 5.51
CA GLN A 135 -19.30 -2.52 6.76
C GLN A 135 -19.89 -3.84 7.24
N ASN A 136 -20.09 -4.81 6.33
CA ASN A 136 -20.73 -6.09 6.64
C ASN A 136 -19.75 -7.27 6.58
N GLN A 137 -18.48 -7.02 6.87
CA GLN A 137 -17.46 -8.06 6.99
C GLN A 137 -17.88 -9.06 8.09
N ASP A 138 -17.75 -10.35 7.79
CA ASP A 138 -18.22 -11.49 8.58
C ASP A 138 -19.74 -11.52 8.88
N ASN A 139 -20.51 -10.54 8.44
CA ASN A 139 -21.96 -10.45 8.64
C ASN A 139 -22.76 -10.81 7.37
N SER A 140 -22.98 -12.11 7.17
CA SER A 140 -23.74 -12.60 6.01
C SER A 140 -25.22 -12.17 5.99
N LYS A 141 -25.83 -11.87 7.14
CA LYS A 141 -27.21 -11.33 7.20
C LYS A 141 -27.21 -9.85 6.78
N GLY A 142 -26.22 -9.10 7.27
CA GLY A 142 -25.95 -7.72 6.89
C GLY A 142 -25.77 -7.54 5.39
N VAL A 143 -24.91 -8.35 4.74
CA VAL A 143 -24.74 -8.34 3.28
C VAL A 143 -26.06 -8.60 2.54
N LYS A 144 -26.88 -9.54 3.02
CA LYS A 144 -28.19 -9.84 2.41
C LYS A 144 -29.13 -8.62 2.44
N ASN A 145 -29.12 -7.86 3.53
CA ASN A 145 -29.92 -6.65 3.67
C ASN A 145 -29.29 -5.51 2.87
N GLY A 146 -27.98 -5.29 3.00
CA GLY A 146 -27.23 -4.28 2.26
C GLY A 146 -27.39 -4.38 0.75
N LEU A 147 -27.42 -5.57 0.16
CA LEU A 147 -27.71 -5.75 -1.26
C LEU A 147 -29.11 -5.27 -1.68
N LYS A 148 -30.12 -5.39 -0.79
CA LYS A 148 -31.45 -4.81 -1.05
C LYS A 148 -31.41 -3.29 -0.97
N VAL A 149 -30.70 -2.75 0.02
CA VAL A 149 -30.55 -1.31 0.24
C VAL A 149 -29.85 -0.67 -0.95
N VAL A 150 -28.71 -1.22 -1.38
CA VAL A 150 -27.96 -0.70 -2.52
C VAL A 150 -28.77 -0.77 -3.81
N GLY A 151 -29.67 -1.75 -3.97
CA GLY A 151 -30.59 -1.82 -5.10
C GLY A 151 -31.63 -0.70 -5.18
N ARG A 152 -31.82 0.07 -4.10
CA ARG A 152 -32.92 1.05 -3.93
C ARG A 152 -32.42 2.47 -3.64
N HIS A 153 -31.37 2.59 -2.82
CA HIS A 153 -30.79 3.87 -2.40
C HIS A 153 -30.38 4.78 -3.59
N PRO A 154 -29.69 4.31 -4.64
CA PRO A 154 -29.34 5.15 -5.80
C PRO A 154 -30.56 5.70 -6.57
N PHE A 155 -31.74 5.14 -6.34
CA PHE A 155 -32.99 5.48 -7.00
C PHE A 155 -33.92 6.32 -6.11
N GLY A 156 -33.46 6.73 -4.91
CA GLY A 156 -34.22 7.59 -4.00
C GLY A 156 -35.07 6.87 -2.96
N ASP A 157 -35.10 5.53 -2.95
CA ASP A 157 -35.78 4.78 -1.90
C ASP A 157 -34.82 4.49 -0.73
N HIS A 158 -35.01 5.25 0.35
CA HIS A 158 -34.22 5.18 1.58
C HIS A 158 -34.87 4.36 2.69
N SER A 159 -36.02 3.73 2.44
CA SER A 159 -36.85 3.05 3.46
C SER A 159 -36.10 1.94 4.20
N PHE A 160 -35.12 1.31 3.54
CA PHE A 160 -34.32 0.20 4.07
C PHE A 160 -32.91 0.62 4.51
N CYS A 161 -32.55 1.90 4.39
CA CYS A 161 -31.23 2.39 4.78
C CYS A 161 -31.09 2.47 6.31
N ASN A 162 -29.87 2.34 6.81
CA ASN A 162 -29.48 2.71 8.18
C ASN A 162 -28.87 4.13 8.22
N GLU A 163 -28.94 4.77 9.38
CA GLU A 163 -28.38 6.12 9.61
C GLU A 163 -26.87 6.14 9.39
N SER A 164 -26.15 5.11 9.86
CA SER A 164 -24.69 4.98 9.75
C SER A 164 -24.14 4.86 8.31
N TRP A 165 -25.00 4.73 7.29
CA TRP A 165 -24.60 4.62 5.88
C TRP A 165 -25.32 5.63 4.98
N CYS A 166 -26.49 6.12 5.40
CA CYS A 166 -27.36 6.93 4.56
C CYS A 166 -27.62 8.29 5.18
N SER A 167 -26.77 9.25 4.84
CA SER A 167 -26.90 10.63 5.29
C SER A 167 -28.16 11.35 4.76
N HIS A 168 -28.90 10.76 3.81
CA HIS A 168 -30.21 11.24 3.38
C HIS A 168 -31.34 10.95 4.38
N LYS A 169 -31.11 10.11 5.41
CA LYS A 169 -32.05 9.93 6.52
C LYS A 169 -32.04 11.12 7.48
N GLU A 170 -30.85 11.62 7.81
CA GLU A 170 -30.66 12.79 8.67
C GLU A 170 -30.97 14.10 7.93
N ASN A 171 -30.62 14.18 6.64
CA ASN A 171 -30.92 15.33 5.81
C ASN A 171 -31.46 14.92 4.43
N PRO A 172 -32.81 14.83 4.29
CA PRO A 172 -33.49 14.44 3.05
C PRO A 172 -33.21 15.35 1.84
N SER A 173 -32.70 16.57 2.08
CA SER A 173 -32.38 17.55 1.03
C SER A 173 -30.95 17.41 0.46
N MET A 174 -30.17 16.46 0.98
CA MET A 174 -28.78 16.27 0.53
C MET A 174 -28.69 15.84 -0.94
N THR A 175 -27.61 16.29 -1.57
CA THR A 175 -27.34 16.00 -2.97
C THR A 175 -26.55 14.70 -3.10
N TYR A 176 -26.88 13.91 -4.12
CA TYR A 176 -26.07 12.75 -4.50
C TYR A 176 -24.81 13.23 -5.21
N LEU A 177 -23.74 13.51 -4.43
CA LEU A 177 -22.47 14.10 -4.91
C LEU A 177 -21.88 13.45 -6.18
N SER A 178 -22.13 12.15 -6.37
CA SER A 178 -21.58 11.35 -7.48
C SER A 178 -22.58 11.07 -8.62
N LEU A 179 -23.82 11.54 -8.52
CA LEU A 179 -24.84 11.42 -9.56
C LEU A 179 -25.04 12.74 -10.31
N HIS A 180 -25.53 12.66 -11.55
CA HIS A 180 -25.78 13.85 -12.36
C HIS A 180 -26.82 14.76 -11.70
N PHE A 181 -26.49 16.05 -11.60
CA PHE A 181 -27.32 17.09 -10.96
C PHE A 181 -27.66 16.84 -9.48
N GLY A 182 -26.92 15.95 -8.80
CA GLY A 182 -27.18 15.65 -7.39
C GLY A 182 -28.53 14.97 -7.14
N LYS A 183 -29.16 14.39 -8.17
CA LYS A 183 -30.50 13.79 -8.13
C LYS A 183 -30.44 12.26 -8.15
N PRO A 184 -31.44 11.57 -7.57
CA PRO A 184 -31.54 10.12 -7.65
C PRO A 184 -31.77 9.66 -9.09
N LEU A 185 -31.39 8.42 -9.39
CA LEU A 185 -31.64 7.80 -10.68
C LEU A 185 -33.14 7.57 -10.87
N LYS A 186 -33.71 8.11 -11.95
CA LYS A 186 -35.13 7.93 -12.33
C LYS A 186 -35.22 7.09 -13.60
N ASP A 187 -35.11 5.77 -13.43
CA ASP A 187 -35.23 4.77 -14.49
C ASP A 187 -35.68 3.43 -13.91
N ILE A 188 -36.98 3.14 -14.01
CA ILE A 188 -37.61 1.93 -13.47
C ILE A 188 -37.04 0.66 -14.13
N PRO A 189 -36.94 0.56 -15.48
CA PRO A 189 -36.26 -0.57 -16.13
C PRO A 189 -34.84 -0.83 -15.60
N LEU A 190 -34.03 0.21 -15.43
CA LEU A 190 -32.67 0.07 -14.89
C LEU A 190 -32.68 -0.39 -13.42
N GLN A 191 -33.60 0.14 -12.60
CA GLN A 191 -33.75 -0.27 -11.21
C GLN A 191 -34.08 -1.76 -11.10
N THR A 192 -35.02 -2.26 -11.91
CA THR A 192 -35.39 -3.68 -11.94
C THR A 192 -34.20 -4.54 -12.35
N ALA A 193 -33.52 -4.20 -13.46
CA ALA A 193 -32.35 -4.94 -13.93
C ALA A 193 -31.21 -4.98 -12.90
N PHE A 194 -30.97 -3.87 -12.20
CA PHE A 194 -29.97 -3.78 -11.15
C PHE A 194 -30.35 -4.60 -9.91
N MET A 195 -31.62 -4.58 -9.49
CA MET A 195 -32.11 -5.42 -8.39
C MET A 195 -32.02 -6.91 -8.71
N ASP A 196 -32.31 -7.32 -9.94
CA ASP A 196 -32.16 -8.71 -10.39
C ASP A 196 -30.70 -9.16 -10.34
N LEU A 197 -29.77 -8.29 -10.74
CA LEU A 197 -28.34 -8.53 -10.59
C LEU A 197 -27.97 -8.74 -9.09
N MET A 198 -28.46 -7.87 -8.20
CA MET A 198 -28.22 -8.00 -6.75
C MET A 198 -28.82 -9.30 -6.17
N LYS A 199 -29.95 -9.77 -6.69
CA LYS A 199 -30.57 -11.05 -6.30
C LYS A 199 -29.66 -12.24 -6.61
N GLY A 200 -28.89 -12.19 -7.71
CA GLY A 200 -27.85 -13.17 -8.02
C GLY A 200 -26.76 -13.21 -6.94
N TYR A 201 -26.22 -12.04 -6.57
CA TYR A 201 -25.20 -11.91 -5.53
C TYR A 201 -25.69 -12.27 -4.11
N LYS A 202 -26.99 -12.12 -3.86
CA LYS A 202 -27.62 -12.53 -2.58
C LYS A 202 -27.42 -14.01 -2.28
N LYS A 203 -27.36 -14.88 -3.29
CA LYS A 203 -27.04 -16.30 -3.12
C LYS A 203 -25.61 -16.51 -2.63
N GLN A 204 -24.69 -15.64 -3.04
CA GLN A 204 -23.26 -15.66 -2.68
C GLN A 204 -22.95 -14.87 -1.41
N ARG A 205 -23.95 -14.47 -0.61
CA ARG A 205 -23.77 -13.63 0.60
C ARG A 205 -22.73 -14.13 1.60
N LYS A 206 -22.56 -15.45 1.74
CA LYS A 206 -21.55 -16.04 2.65
C LYS A 206 -20.12 -15.79 2.14
N LYS A 207 -19.93 -15.87 0.82
CA LYS A 207 -18.68 -15.53 0.13
C LYS A 207 -18.40 -14.03 0.25
N LEU A 208 -19.40 -13.20 -0.04
CA LEU A 208 -19.28 -11.74 0.00
C LEU A 208 -19.04 -11.16 1.39
N SER A 209 -19.48 -11.82 2.47
CA SER A 209 -19.15 -11.41 3.83
C SER A 209 -17.71 -11.74 4.23
N LYS A 210 -17.04 -12.67 3.53
CA LYS A 210 -15.69 -13.14 3.86
C LYS A 210 -14.77 -13.00 2.65
N LEU A 211 -14.41 -11.75 2.35
CA LEU A 211 -13.51 -11.41 1.25
C LEU A 211 -12.12 -11.10 1.77
N GLY A 212 -11.11 -11.69 1.14
CA GLY A 212 -9.71 -11.39 1.38
C GLY A 212 -9.22 -10.23 0.53
N SER A 213 -7.93 -9.91 0.66
CA SER A 213 -7.25 -8.96 -0.21
C SER A 213 -5.91 -9.53 -0.68
N THR A 214 -5.64 -9.42 -1.98
CA THR A 214 -4.33 -9.68 -2.59
C THR A 214 -3.51 -8.40 -2.77
N GLN A 215 -3.92 -7.28 -2.14
CA GLN A 215 -3.26 -5.99 -2.32
C GLN A 215 -1.78 -6.01 -1.94
N ASP A 216 -1.41 -6.77 -0.92
CA ASP A 216 -0.02 -6.92 -0.50
C ASP A 216 0.79 -7.68 -1.55
N ASN A 217 0.19 -8.68 -2.23
CA ASN A 217 0.83 -9.38 -3.33
C ASN A 217 1.09 -8.42 -4.49
N GLU A 218 0.11 -7.60 -4.87
CA GLU A 218 0.30 -6.58 -5.90
C GLU A 218 1.38 -5.55 -5.51
N SER A 219 1.47 -5.21 -4.22
CA SER A 219 2.53 -4.33 -3.71
C SER A 219 3.91 -4.99 -3.84
N PHE A 220 4.03 -6.25 -3.47
CA PHE A 220 5.25 -7.02 -3.63
C PHE A 220 5.66 -7.16 -5.10
N ASP A 221 4.71 -7.42 -6.00
CA ASP A 221 4.98 -7.55 -7.43
C ASP A 221 5.50 -6.22 -8.02
N LYS A 222 5.02 -5.07 -7.53
CA LYS A 222 5.59 -3.75 -7.87
C LYS A 222 7.01 -3.61 -7.35
N SER A 223 7.30 -4.05 -6.12
CA SER A 223 8.66 -4.07 -5.58
C SER A 223 9.59 -4.95 -6.42
N VAL A 224 9.14 -6.12 -6.87
CA VAL A 224 9.89 -6.99 -7.79
C VAL A 224 10.10 -6.29 -9.14
N ALA A 225 9.07 -5.68 -9.71
CA ALA A 225 9.16 -4.96 -10.98
C ALA A 225 10.11 -3.75 -10.91
N SER A 226 10.26 -3.09 -9.76
CA SER A 226 11.24 -2.00 -9.59
C SER A 226 12.69 -2.51 -9.68
N LYS A 227 12.96 -3.73 -9.22
CA LYS A 227 14.31 -4.33 -9.24
C LYS A 227 14.57 -5.15 -10.50
N ALA A 228 13.53 -5.75 -11.08
CA ALA A 228 13.58 -6.54 -12.31
C ALA A 228 12.53 -6.01 -13.30
N PRO A 229 12.71 -4.79 -13.82
CA PRO A 229 11.82 -4.20 -14.80
C PRO A 229 11.70 -5.06 -16.06
N LYS A 230 10.49 -5.16 -16.61
CA LYS A 230 10.20 -5.94 -17.82
C LYS A 230 10.97 -5.46 -19.06
N ALA A 231 11.41 -4.20 -19.07
CA ALA A 231 12.21 -3.62 -20.14
C ALA A 231 13.61 -4.23 -20.26
N HIS A 232 14.10 -4.91 -19.22
CA HIS A 232 15.43 -5.51 -19.19
C HIS A 232 15.35 -7.02 -18.97
N PHE A 233 16.13 -7.77 -19.75
CA PHE A 233 16.12 -9.23 -19.69
C PHE A 233 17.08 -9.77 -18.62
N TYR A 234 16.57 -10.01 -17.41
CA TYR A 234 17.34 -10.61 -16.30
C TYR A 234 17.19 -12.14 -16.18
N SER A 235 16.28 -12.75 -16.94
CA SER A 235 15.95 -14.17 -16.83
C SER A 235 17.02 -15.10 -17.40
N GLY A 236 18.05 -14.57 -18.09
CA GLY A 236 19.13 -15.36 -18.69
C GLY A 236 20.24 -15.82 -17.74
N SER A 237 20.28 -15.34 -16.49
CA SER A 237 21.29 -15.71 -15.49
C SER A 237 20.72 -15.64 -14.07
N SER A 238 21.49 -16.00 -13.04
CA SER A 238 21.08 -15.92 -11.62
C SER A 238 20.59 -14.53 -11.18
N SER A 239 20.84 -13.46 -11.96
CA SER A 239 20.41 -12.08 -11.70
C SER A 239 18.94 -11.93 -11.31
N LEU A 240 18.00 -12.55 -12.04
CA LEU A 240 16.58 -12.47 -11.67
C LEU A 240 16.29 -13.08 -10.29
N ASN A 241 16.94 -14.17 -9.89
CA ASN A 241 16.75 -14.76 -8.55
C ASN A 241 17.25 -13.81 -7.46
N VAL A 242 18.42 -13.19 -7.67
CA VAL A 242 18.98 -12.22 -6.73
C VAL A 242 18.06 -11.01 -6.58
N ARG A 243 17.49 -10.49 -7.67
CA ARG A 243 16.57 -9.34 -7.65
C ARG A 243 15.23 -9.65 -6.98
N VAL A 244 14.68 -10.84 -7.22
CA VAL A 244 13.47 -11.33 -6.52
C VAL A 244 13.77 -11.52 -5.03
N ALA A 245 14.87 -12.19 -4.67
CA ALA A 245 15.27 -12.40 -3.28
C ALA A 245 15.54 -11.07 -2.54
N ALA A 246 16.16 -10.09 -3.19
CA ALA A 246 16.35 -8.75 -2.66
C ALA A 246 15.01 -8.04 -2.40
N SER A 247 13.99 -8.26 -3.23
CA SER A 247 12.64 -7.73 -2.99
C SER A 247 11.98 -8.38 -1.79
N VAL A 248 12.13 -9.70 -1.63
CA VAL A 248 11.63 -10.44 -0.47
C VAL A 248 12.28 -9.94 0.82
N ALA A 249 13.61 -9.79 0.81
CA ALA A 249 14.36 -9.28 1.95
C ALA A 249 13.95 -7.85 2.30
N GLN A 250 13.77 -6.97 1.30
CA GLN A 250 13.31 -5.61 1.53
C GLN A 250 11.91 -5.54 2.12
N GLU A 251 10.95 -6.35 1.67
CA GLU A 251 9.60 -6.35 2.25
C GLU A 251 9.58 -6.85 3.69
N ASN A 252 10.36 -7.90 3.98
CA ASN A 252 10.35 -8.53 5.30
C ASN A 252 11.17 -7.76 6.34
N ASP A 253 12.30 -7.19 5.94
CA ASP A 253 13.30 -6.59 6.84
C ASP A 253 13.49 -5.07 6.65
N GLY A 254 12.82 -4.46 5.67
CA GLY A 254 13.11 -3.09 5.25
C GLY A 254 14.44 -2.99 4.49
N GLN A 255 14.85 -1.78 4.12
CA GLN A 255 16.11 -1.48 3.43
C GLN A 255 17.35 -1.84 4.25
N CYS A 256 17.24 -1.93 5.58
CA CYS A 256 18.32 -2.42 6.42
C CYS A 256 18.71 -3.88 6.14
N TYR A 257 17.95 -4.64 5.33
CA TYR A 257 18.37 -5.97 4.86
C TYR A 257 19.76 -5.95 4.20
N LEU A 258 20.12 -4.88 3.49
CA LEU A 258 21.43 -4.73 2.84
C LEU A 258 22.57 -4.77 3.86
N LEU A 259 22.36 -4.21 5.05
CA LEU A 259 23.36 -4.22 6.12
C LEU A 259 23.55 -5.64 6.67
N LYS A 260 22.46 -6.40 6.80
CA LYS A 260 22.50 -7.81 7.21
C LYS A 260 23.23 -8.66 6.19
N VAL A 261 22.95 -8.46 4.89
CA VAL A 261 23.60 -9.17 3.79
C VAL A 261 25.09 -8.87 3.76
N ASN A 262 25.49 -7.60 3.77
CA ASN A 262 26.90 -7.19 3.77
C ASN A 262 27.67 -7.79 4.94
N LYS A 263 27.10 -7.73 6.16
CA LYS A 263 27.70 -8.35 7.34
C LYS A 263 27.87 -9.87 7.17
N LYS A 264 26.88 -10.55 6.57
CA LYS A 264 26.91 -12.01 6.35
C LYS A 264 27.96 -12.44 5.33
N ILE A 265 28.24 -11.61 4.33
CA ILE A 265 29.30 -11.85 3.32
C ILE A 265 30.63 -11.21 3.72
N SER A 266 30.78 -10.80 4.98
CA SER A 266 32.00 -10.18 5.52
C SER A 266 32.44 -8.91 4.80
N LEU A 267 31.50 -8.15 4.23
CA LEU A 267 31.76 -6.85 3.62
C LEU A 267 31.27 -5.71 4.51
N SER A 268 32.03 -4.61 4.53
CA SER A 268 31.57 -3.38 5.18
C SER A 268 30.44 -2.75 4.36
N PRO A 269 29.28 -2.42 4.96
CA PRO A 269 28.23 -1.72 4.24
C PRO A 269 28.63 -0.29 3.87
N GLY A 270 29.66 0.29 4.49
CA GLY A 270 30.00 1.70 4.33
C GLY A 270 29.04 2.65 5.04
N VAL A 271 29.52 3.86 5.35
CA VAL A 271 28.76 4.86 6.12
C VAL A 271 27.53 5.34 5.36
N HIS A 272 27.65 5.58 4.05
CA HIS A 272 26.56 6.09 3.22
C HIS A 272 25.40 5.09 3.09
N THR A 273 25.69 3.82 2.78
CA THR A 273 24.66 2.76 2.69
C THR A 273 23.94 2.57 4.01
N LYS A 274 24.68 2.55 5.13
CA LYS A 274 24.10 2.45 6.48
C LYS A 274 23.14 3.61 6.76
N ARG A 275 23.58 4.84 6.48
CA ARG A 275 22.75 6.04 6.65
C ARG A 275 21.49 5.99 5.79
N LEU A 276 21.63 5.63 4.51
CA LEU A 276 20.52 5.58 3.54
C LEU A 276 19.50 4.47 3.87
N ALA A 277 19.95 3.29 4.29
CA ALA A 277 19.07 2.19 4.66
C ALA A 277 18.20 2.56 5.88
N ILE A 278 18.81 3.12 6.93
CA ILE A 278 18.10 3.57 8.15
C ILE A 278 17.10 4.67 7.82
N LEU A 279 17.52 5.65 7.01
CA LEU A 279 16.68 6.73 6.46
C LEU A 279 15.38 6.20 5.85
N ARG A 280 15.53 5.27 4.91
CA ARG A 280 14.42 4.74 4.13
C ARG A 280 13.44 3.96 5.00
N ASP A 281 13.94 3.19 5.96
CA ASP A 281 13.09 2.43 6.89
C ASP A 281 12.32 3.33 7.86
N LEU A 282 12.90 4.47 8.22
CA LEU A 282 12.22 5.48 9.02
C LEU A 282 11.09 6.16 8.27
N GLN A 283 11.34 6.57 7.03
CA GLN A 283 10.32 7.17 6.17
C GLN A 283 9.18 6.17 5.91
N ALA A 284 9.50 4.90 5.69
CA ALA A 284 8.49 3.84 5.56
C ALA A 284 7.64 3.69 6.82
N ARG A 285 8.27 3.62 8.01
CA ARG A 285 7.56 3.56 9.30
C ARG A 285 6.67 4.77 9.54
N LYS A 286 7.16 5.99 9.28
CA LYS A 286 6.36 7.22 9.41
C LYS A 286 5.13 7.20 8.51
N ARG A 287 5.29 6.77 7.25
CA ARG A 287 4.16 6.64 6.31
C ARG A 287 3.15 5.58 6.77
N LYS A 288 3.63 4.43 7.27
CA LYS A 288 2.78 3.37 7.82
C LYS A 288 1.98 3.87 9.03
N ALA A 289 2.62 4.56 9.97
CA ALA A 289 1.95 5.16 11.12
C ALA A 289 0.84 6.12 10.71
N ILE A 290 1.12 7.05 9.78
CA ILE A 290 0.11 7.99 9.24
C ILE A 290 -1.08 7.24 8.61
N SER A 291 -0.80 6.17 7.86
CA SER A 291 -1.84 5.35 7.22
C SER A 291 -2.72 4.65 8.26
N ILE A 292 -2.12 4.06 9.30
CA ILE A 292 -2.84 3.42 10.42
C ILE A 292 -3.72 4.44 11.12
N THR A 293 -3.18 5.60 11.50
CA THR A 293 -3.97 6.66 12.17
C THR A 293 -5.14 7.13 11.31
N LYS A 294 -4.98 7.26 9.98
CA LYS A 294 -6.09 7.60 9.08
C LYS A 294 -7.16 6.52 9.05
N LYS A 295 -6.75 5.25 9.00
CA LYS A 295 -7.66 4.10 9.02
C LYS A 295 -8.44 4.04 10.33
N GLU A 296 -7.76 4.16 11.47
CA GLU A 296 -8.39 4.16 12.79
C GLU A 296 -9.37 5.33 12.95
N LYS A 297 -9.03 6.53 12.47
CA LYS A 297 -9.97 7.66 12.44
C LYS A 297 -11.21 7.38 11.58
N SER A 298 -11.06 6.67 10.47
CA SER A 298 -12.19 6.30 9.62
C SER A 298 -13.06 5.17 10.19
N GLU A 299 -12.48 4.25 10.97
CA GLU A 299 -13.18 3.13 11.61
C GLU A 299 -13.82 3.54 12.96
N GLY A 300 -13.17 4.45 13.70
CA GLY A 300 -13.63 4.99 14.99
C GLY A 300 -14.92 5.81 14.93
N SER A 301 -15.34 6.25 13.74
CA SER A 301 -16.65 6.89 13.52
C SER A 301 -17.84 5.94 13.73
N SER A 302 -17.61 4.66 14.04
CA SER A 302 -18.64 3.64 14.28
C SER A 302 -18.77 3.19 15.75
N TYR A 303 -17.88 3.66 16.62
CA TYR A 303 -18.05 3.55 18.07
C TYR A 303 -18.59 4.88 18.57
N GLU A 304 -19.49 4.87 19.55
CA GLU A 304 -19.88 6.05 20.34
C GLU A 304 -18.62 6.60 21.04
N THR A 305 -17.80 7.31 20.28
CA THR A 305 -16.76 8.15 20.82
C THR A 305 -17.46 9.46 21.09
N GLU A 306 -17.64 9.79 22.37
CA GLU A 306 -17.88 11.17 22.78
C GLU A 306 -17.02 12.09 21.91
N ASP A 307 -17.62 13.08 21.26
CA ASP A 307 -17.04 13.95 20.24
C ASP A 307 -15.68 14.56 20.68
N LEU A 308 -14.61 13.79 20.52
CA LEU A 308 -13.25 14.25 20.80
C LEU A 308 -12.82 15.14 19.63
N LYS A 309 -13.01 16.45 19.80
CA LYS A 309 -12.64 17.47 18.81
C LYS A 309 -11.13 17.47 18.48
N SER A 310 -10.27 16.93 19.35
CA SER A 310 -8.83 16.77 19.08
C SER A 310 -8.18 15.70 19.97
N PHE A 311 -7.13 15.07 19.45
CA PHE A 311 -6.33 14.02 20.12
C PHE A 311 -5.02 14.55 20.71
N THR A 312 -4.93 15.86 20.97
CA THR A 312 -3.79 16.42 21.72
C THR A 312 -3.79 15.83 23.13
N GLN A 313 -2.60 15.68 23.73
CA GLN A 313 -2.48 15.16 25.10
C GLN A 313 -3.35 15.98 26.07
N VAL A 314 -3.29 17.32 25.97
CA VAL A 314 -4.15 18.23 26.76
C VAL A 314 -5.63 17.87 26.68
N ASN A 315 -6.16 17.66 25.47
CA ASN A 315 -7.57 17.31 25.31
C ASN A 315 -7.88 15.90 25.81
N LEU A 316 -6.97 14.95 25.61
CA LEU A 316 -7.18 13.58 26.09
C LEU A 316 -7.20 13.53 27.62
N ILE A 317 -6.29 14.26 28.29
CA ILE A 317 -6.27 14.38 29.75
C ILE A 317 -7.55 15.07 30.24
N LYS A 318 -7.92 16.20 29.64
CA LYS A 318 -9.14 16.93 30.01
C LYS A 318 -10.40 16.10 29.83
N THR A 319 -10.54 15.36 28.73
CA THR A 319 -11.76 14.58 28.46
C THR A 319 -11.77 13.25 29.20
N ARG A 320 -10.63 12.55 29.35
CA ARG A 320 -10.60 11.20 29.93
C ARG A 320 -10.29 11.17 31.42
N LEU A 321 -9.43 12.06 31.90
CA LEU A 321 -9.04 12.15 33.31
C LEU A 321 -9.75 13.31 34.03
N ASN A 322 -10.52 14.13 33.30
CA ASN A 322 -11.25 15.28 33.83
C ASN A 322 -10.39 16.24 34.65
N CYS A 323 -9.15 16.46 34.20
CA CYS A 323 -8.21 17.38 34.84
C CYS A 323 -7.45 18.20 33.80
N ASP A 324 -6.98 19.36 34.24
CA ASP A 324 -6.03 20.18 33.50
C ASP A 324 -4.64 20.00 34.13
N TYR A 325 -3.59 20.27 33.35
CA TYR A 325 -2.21 20.23 33.80
C TYR A 325 -1.41 21.29 33.05
N ASP A 326 -0.20 21.60 33.54
CA ASP A 326 0.68 22.58 32.93
C ASP A 326 1.34 22.02 31.66
N ALA A 327 0.60 22.07 30.55
CA ALA A 327 1.08 21.61 29.27
C ALA A 327 2.23 22.49 28.78
N HIS A 328 3.24 21.87 28.14
CA HIS A 328 4.52 22.50 27.77
C HIS A 328 5.56 22.58 28.91
N ASP A 329 5.23 22.14 30.13
CA ASP A 329 6.24 21.68 31.08
C ASP A 329 6.58 20.22 30.80
N ALA A 330 7.86 19.94 30.54
CA ALA A 330 8.29 18.61 30.08
C ALA A 330 8.11 17.52 31.14
N LEU A 331 8.21 17.86 32.44
CA LEU A 331 8.02 16.90 33.52
C LEU A 331 6.54 16.57 33.66
N GLU A 332 5.68 17.60 33.68
CA GLU A 332 4.23 17.44 33.76
C GLU A 332 3.68 16.70 32.53
N ASP A 333 4.17 17.02 31.32
CA ASP A 333 3.85 16.32 30.08
C ASP A 333 4.12 14.81 30.22
N VAL A 334 5.26 14.40 30.80
CA VAL A 334 5.58 12.98 30.99
C VAL A 334 4.71 12.33 32.05
N ILE A 335 4.50 13.00 33.19
CA ILE A 335 3.68 12.48 34.29
C ILE A 335 2.25 12.24 33.84
N TYR A 336 1.64 13.21 33.16
CA TYR A 336 0.27 13.10 32.70
C TYR A 336 0.11 12.13 31.53
N LEU A 337 1.12 12.01 30.66
CA LEU A 337 1.13 10.95 29.65
C LEU A 337 1.11 9.56 30.29
N GLN A 338 1.89 9.34 31.35
CA GLN A 338 1.88 8.07 32.08
C GLN A 338 0.51 7.80 32.70
N LYS A 339 -0.10 8.79 33.38
CA LYS A 339 -1.46 8.68 33.94
C LYS A 339 -2.49 8.30 32.88
N LEU A 340 -2.39 8.86 31.67
CA LEU A 340 -3.27 8.52 30.56
C LEU A 340 -3.11 7.08 30.08
N LEU A 341 -1.86 6.59 30.00
CA LEU A 341 -1.56 5.21 29.64
C LEU A 341 -2.10 4.23 30.68
N ASP A 342 -1.95 4.56 31.96
CA ASP A 342 -2.44 3.75 33.08
C ASP A 342 -3.98 3.69 33.07
N TYR A 343 -4.64 4.83 32.89
CA TYR A 343 -6.11 4.90 32.77
C TYR A 343 -6.65 4.08 31.60
N SER A 344 -5.93 4.08 30.48
CA SER A 344 -6.34 3.35 29.27
C SER A 344 -6.00 1.86 29.28
N ASN A 345 -5.43 1.34 30.38
CA ASN A 345 -5.03 -0.07 30.53
C ASN A 345 -4.19 -0.60 29.35
N ILE A 346 -3.35 0.27 28.77
CA ILE A 346 -2.55 -0.09 27.60
C ILE A 346 -1.40 -0.99 28.02
N LYS A 347 -1.44 -2.25 27.58
CA LYS A 347 -0.31 -3.18 27.70
C LYS A 347 0.66 -2.94 26.55
N ILE A 348 1.75 -2.20 26.80
CA ILE A 348 2.77 -1.84 25.79
C ILE A 348 3.35 -3.08 25.08
N ALA A 349 3.37 -4.23 25.74
CA ALA A 349 3.85 -5.50 25.18
C ALA A 349 2.93 -6.11 24.10
N ASP A 350 1.71 -5.60 23.93
CA ASP A 350 0.81 -6.09 22.87
C ASP A 350 1.35 -5.69 21.48
N SER A 351 1.34 -6.68 20.59
CA SER A 351 1.75 -6.61 19.18
C SER A 351 1.19 -5.40 18.43
N LYS A 352 -0.04 -4.97 18.77
CA LYS A 352 -0.68 -3.80 18.16
C LYS A 352 0.10 -2.51 18.46
N PHE A 353 0.50 -2.28 19.71
CA PHE A 353 1.22 -1.08 20.13
C PHE A 353 2.69 -1.12 19.72
N LEU A 354 3.33 -2.29 19.76
CA LEU A 354 4.70 -2.47 19.26
C LEU A 354 4.84 -1.99 17.80
N SER A 355 3.81 -2.18 16.98
CA SER A 355 3.80 -1.72 15.59
C SER A 355 3.80 -0.19 15.43
N ALA A 356 3.42 0.55 16.48
CA ALA A 356 3.41 2.01 16.54
C ALA A 356 4.66 2.60 17.23
N THR A 357 5.56 1.77 17.77
CA THR A 357 6.81 2.20 18.42
C THR A 357 7.95 2.42 17.41
N PHE A 358 9.03 3.06 17.85
CA PHE A 358 10.26 3.25 17.08
C PHE A 358 11.50 2.85 17.90
N THR A 359 12.58 2.49 17.20
CA THR A 359 13.85 2.11 17.83
C THR A 359 14.65 3.35 18.25
N VAL A 360 15.56 3.21 19.22
CA VAL A 360 16.47 4.32 19.61
C VAL A 360 17.29 4.82 18.42
N GLN A 361 17.78 3.91 17.57
CA GLN A 361 18.47 4.26 16.32
C GLN A 361 17.60 5.13 15.40
N ALA A 362 16.29 4.84 15.36
CA ALA A 362 15.31 5.59 14.60
C ALA A 362 15.09 7.00 15.19
N ALA A 363 15.06 7.12 16.52
CA ALA A 363 14.97 8.39 17.22
C ALA A 363 16.17 9.29 16.91
N PHE A 364 17.39 8.76 17.06
CA PHE A 364 18.63 9.48 16.79
C PHE A 364 18.67 9.99 15.34
N PHE A 365 18.25 9.16 14.40
CA PHE A 365 18.21 9.53 12.99
C PHE A 365 17.14 10.60 12.70
N SER A 366 15.93 10.49 13.27
CA SER A 366 14.88 11.50 13.16
C SER A 366 15.34 12.84 13.74
N HIS A 367 16.05 12.81 14.87
CA HIS A 367 16.66 13.98 15.46
C HIS A 367 17.73 14.59 14.54
N ASN A 368 18.59 13.76 13.94
CA ASN A 368 19.54 14.21 12.93
C ASN A 368 18.86 14.84 11.71
N GLN A 369 17.69 14.35 11.26
CA GLN A 369 16.94 15.00 10.18
C GLN A 369 16.48 16.40 10.56
N ILE A 370 16.05 16.60 11.80
CA ILE A 370 15.68 17.92 12.33
C ILE A 370 16.92 18.83 12.33
N ILE A 371 18.07 18.33 12.79
CA ILE A 371 19.35 19.06 12.77
C ILE A 371 19.72 19.45 11.33
N LEU A 372 19.71 18.50 10.40
CA LEU A 372 20.04 18.74 8.98
C LEU A 372 19.08 19.71 8.32
N THR A 373 17.80 19.66 8.69
CA THR A 373 16.82 20.63 8.21
C THR A 373 17.15 22.02 8.75
N LYS A 374 17.47 22.16 10.04
CA LYS A 374 17.90 23.45 10.62
C LYS A 374 19.17 23.99 9.94
N LEU A 375 20.14 23.13 9.62
CA LEU A 375 21.39 23.53 8.98
C LEU A 375 21.23 23.91 7.50
N ASN A 376 20.47 23.12 6.74
CA ASN A 376 20.42 23.27 5.28
C ASN A 376 19.28 24.17 4.80
N LEU A 377 18.18 24.30 5.57
CA LEU A 377 17.03 25.11 5.16
C LEU A 377 17.37 26.59 4.91
N PRO A 378 18.23 27.26 5.69
CA PRO A 378 18.65 28.64 5.41
C PRO A 378 19.25 28.81 4.01
N SER A 379 20.01 27.82 3.52
CA SER A 379 20.58 27.88 2.16
C SER A 379 19.53 27.83 1.05
N LEU A 380 18.31 27.40 1.38
CA LEU A 380 17.19 27.27 0.43
C LEU A 380 16.20 28.44 0.56
N GLN A 381 16.45 29.40 1.45
CA GLN A 381 15.51 30.47 1.75
C GLN A 381 15.19 31.33 0.53
N GLU A 382 16.19 31.61 -0.30
CA GLU A 382 16.05 32.33 -1.57
C GLU A 382 15.04 31.67 -2.53
N PHE A 383 15.02 30.34 -2.60
CA PHE A 383 14.05 29.60 -3.41
C PHE A 383 12.62 29.70 -2.85
N ILE A 384 12.47 29.93 -1.54
CA ILE A 384 11.18 30.11 -0.88
C ILE A 384 10.69 31.54 -1.09
N ASP A 385 11.56 32.52 -0.87
CA ASP A 385 11.24 33.95 -0.96
C ASP A 385 10.83 34.34 -2.38
N GLN A 386 11.49 33.75 -3.39
CA GLN A 386 11.14 33.92 -4.80
C GLN A 386 9.99 32.99 -5.26
N ASN A 387 9.31 32.30 -4.35
CA ASN A 387 8.19 31.40 -4.63
C ASN A 387 8.49 30.26 -5.63
N VAL A 388 9.76 29.88 -5.80
CA VAL A 388 10.17 28.76 -6.67
C VAL A 388 9.68 27.44 -6.09
N ILE A 389 9.81 27.27 -4.77
CA ILE A 389 9.35 26.09 -4.03
C ILE A 389 8.66 26.49 -2.73
N SER A 390 7.68 25.69 -2.29
CA SER A 390 7.08 25.90 -0.98
C SER A 390 8.03 25.51 0.16
N ILE A 391 7.81 26.09 1.34
CA ILE A 391 8.56 25.74 2.56
C ILE A 391 8.50 24.24 2.89
N GLY A 392 7.39 23.57 2.53
CA GLY A 392 7.24 22.13 2.70
C GLY A 392 8.18 21.31 1.79
N ILE A 393 8.45 21.78 0.58
CA ILE A 393 9.41 21.17 -0.33
C ILE A 393 10.83 21.49 0.10
N ALA A 394 11.13 22.74 0.47
CA ALA A 394 12.44 23.14 0.97
C ALA A 394 12.85 22.33 2.21
N ARG A 395 11.93 22.10 3.16
CA ARG A 395 12.16 21.23 4.32
C ARG A 395 12.49 19.78 3.92
N LYS A 396 11.86 19.24 2.86
CA LYS A 396 12.18 17.88 2.37
C LYS A 396 13.56 17.80 1.73
N ILE A 397 13.96 18.83 0.98
CA ILE A 397 15.29 18.96 0.40
C ILE A 397 16.34 19.02 1.53
N ALA A 398 16.16 19.93 2.48
CA ALA A 398 17.06 20.14 3.61
C ALA A 398 17.19 18.87 4.50
N ALA A 399 16.08 18.23 4.83
CA ALA A 399 16.05 16.96 5.57
C ALA A 399 16.83 15.86 4.83
N SER A 400 16.75 15.84 3.50
CA SER A 400 17.48 14.90 2.64
C SER A 400 18.99 15.18 2.52
N ASN A 401 19.50 16.07 3.38
CA ASN A 401 20.88 16.55 3.39
C ASN A 401 21.29 17.22 2.08
N ILE A 402 20.38 17.99 1.48
CA ILE A 402 20.62 18.74 0.26
C ILE A 402 20.52 20.23 0.63
N ASN A 403 21.56 20.98 0.28
CA ASN A 403 21.63 22.44 0.41
C ASN A 403 21.81 23.07 -1.00
N LYS A 404 21.80 24.41 -1.09
CA LYS A 404 21.98 25.11 -2.37
C LYS A 404 23.21 24.62 -3.14
N PHE A 405 24.35 24.45 -2.48
CA PHE A 405 25.58 23.95 -3.10
C PHE A 405 25.40 22.55 -3.73
N SER A 406 24.73 21.65 -3.02
CA SER A 406 24.43 20.30 -3.53
C SER A 406 23.53 20.35 -4.77
N LEU A 407 22.60 21.31 -4.84
CA LEU A 407 21.75 21.53 -6.01
C LEU A 407 22.58 22.06 -7.19
N LEU A 408 23.46 23.03 -6.96
CA LEU A 408 24.36 23.55 -8.00
C LEU A 408 25.24 22.45 -8.60
N LEU A 409 25.83 21.60 -7.74
CA LEU A 409 26.63 20.46 -8.16
C LEU A 409 25.81 19.46 -8.97
N ALA A 410 24.60 19.14 -8.50
CA ALA A 410 23.71 18.22 -9.19
C ALA A 410 23.15 18.80 -10.50
N PHE A 411 23.05 20.12 -10.64
CA PHE A 411 22.62 20.74 -11.89
C PHE A 411 23.69 20.56 -12.98
N SER A 412 24.95 20.94 -12.74
CA SER A 412 26.05 20.78 -13.73
C SER A 412 25.66 21.17 -15.18
N GLY A 413 24.80 22.18 -15.35
CA GLY A 413 24.28 22.64 -16.65
C GLY A 413 23.12 21.83 -17.26
N GLN A 414 22.61 20.81 -16.57
CA GLN A 414 21.53 19.94 -17.04
C GLN A 414 20.44 19.73 -15.97
N GLU A 415 19.17 19.95 -16.35
CA GLU A 415 18.01 19.67 -15.49
C GLU A 415 17.96 18.19 -15.03
N GLU A 416 18.53 17.27 -15.81
CA GLU A 416 18.48 15.84 -15.53
C GLU A 416 19.18 15.45 -14.22
N GLY A 417 20.24 16.15 -13.82
CA GLY A 417 20.91 15.84 -12.56
C GLY A 417 20.07 16.24 -11.33
N ILE A 418 19.33 17.35 -11.38
CA ILE A 418 18.31 17.70 -10.37
C ILE A 418 17.17 16.68 -10.40
N ARG A 419 16.73 16.27 -11.59
CA ARG A 419 15.68 15.24 -11.75
C ARG A 419 16.10 13.94 -11.09
N GLN A 420 17.32 13.47 -11.32
CA GLN A 420 17.86 12.25 -10.74
C GLN A 420 17.97 12.37 -9.22
N LEU A 421 18.48 13.49 -8.70
CA LEU A 421 18.61 13.74 -7.27
C LEU A 421 17.24 13.78 -6.55
N PHE A 422 16.25 14.47 -7.13
CA PHE A 422 14.92 14.61 -6.50
C PHE A 422 14.06 13.36 -6.66
N SER A 423 14.17 12.70 -7.82
CA SER A 423 13.34 11.55 -8.19
C SER A 423 13.90 10.22 -7.72
N GLU A 424 15.10 10.20 -7.13
CA GLU A 424 15.75 9.00 -6.59
C GLU A 424 14.75 8.19 -5.74
N GLU A 425 14.50 6.94 -6.13
CA GLU A 425 13.42 6.16 -5.54
C GLU A 425 13.73 5.75 -4.09
N CYS A 426 12.90 6.24 -3.16
CA CYS A 426 12.95 5.94 -1.73
C CYS A 426 11.73 5.11 -1.33
N ASN A 427 11.86 3.79 -1.49
CA ASN A 427 10.88 2.73 -1.19
C ASN A 427 9.57 2.79 -2.00
N GLN A 428 8.77 3.83 -1.80
CA GLN A 428 7.41 4.01 -2.37
C GLN A 428 7.15 5.45 -2.87
N GLY A 429 8.19 6.28 -2.95
CA GLY A 429 8.09 7.65 -3.43
C GLY A 429 9.48 8.25 -3.70
N PRO A 430 9.53 9.41 -4.36
CA PRO A 430 10.79 10.11 -4.64
C PRO A 430 11.46 10.61 -3.36
N ARG A 431 12.80 10.74 -3.40
CA ARG A 431 13.63 11.34 -2.35
C ARG A 431 13.13 12.73 -1.95
N VAL A 432 12.74 13.54 -2.93
CA VAL A 432 12.09 14.85 -2.70
C VAL A 432 10.74 14.91 -3.43
N THR A 433 10.75 14.78 -4.78
CA THR A 433 9.55 14.87 -5.63
C THR A 433 9.82 14.30 -7.03
N LYS A 434 8.78 13.80 -7.73
CA LYS A 434 8.83 13.47 -9.17
C LYS A 434 8.13 14.53 -10.02
N SER A 435 7.71 15.65 -9.42
CA SER A 435 6.98 16.69 -10.13
C SER A 435 7.90 17.44 -11.08
N SER A 436 7.71 17.26 -12.39
CA SER A 436 8.46 17.99 -13.41
C SER A 436 8.31 19.51 -13.26
N LYS A 437 7.18 20.02 -12.78
CA LYS A 437 6.99 21.46 -12.52
C LYS A 437 7.99 21.99 -11.49
N ILE A 438 8.17 21.25 -10.39
CA ILE A 438 9.08 21.66 -9.31
C ILE A 438 10.53 21.50 -9.76
N ILE A 439 10.85 20.40 -10.44
CA ILE A 439 12.20 20.13 -10.95
C ILE A 439 12.61 21.21 -11.94
N HIS A 440 11.74 21.54 -12.89
CA HIS A 440 11.98 22.59 -13.87
C HIS A 440 12.10 23.97 -13.21
N ALA A 441 11.22 24.32 -12.27
CA ALA A 441 11.29 25.60 -11.56
C ALA A 441 12.63 25.78 -10.81
N VAL A 442 13.10 24.73 -10.12
CA VAL A 442 14.39 24.75 -9.42
C VAL A 442 15.56 24.86 -10.39
N SER A 443 15.55 24.09 -11.48
CA SER A 443 16.60 24.12 -12.50
C SER A 443 16.67 25.45 -13.25
N HIS A 444 15.51 26.01 -13.62
CA HIS A 444 15.40 27.31 -14.27
C HIS A 444 15.94 28.41 -13.36
N PHE A 445 15.52 28.41 -12.09
CA PHE A 445 16.02 29.34 -11.08
C PHE A 445 17.55 29.28 -10.96
N ILE A 446 18.11 28.07 -10.86
CA ILE A 446 19.57 27.86 -10.82
C ILE A 446 20.25 28.38 -12.09
N SER A 447 19.69 28.11 -13.27
CA SER A 447 20.27 28.56 -14.55
C SER A 447 20.30 30.09 -14.71
N GLN A 448 19.32 30.80 -14.19
CA GLN A 448 19.26 32.27 -14.24
C GLN A 448 20.22 32.95 -13.27
N HIS A 449 20.53 32.30 -12.13
CA HIS A 449 21.38 32.86 -11.08
C HIS A 449 22.81 32.31 -11.11
N LEU A 450 23.15 31.46 -12.08
CA LEU A 450 24.52 31.01 -12.37
C LEU A 450 25.26 31.94 -13.36
N THR A 451 24.54 32.81 -14.06
CA THR A 451 25.10 33.77 -15.04
C THR A 451 25.58 35.09 -14.43
N GLU A 452 25.43 35.28 -13.12
CA GLU A 452 25.78 36.53 -12.41
C GLU A 452 26.83 36.33 -11.29
N SER A 453 27.50 35.18 -11.23
CA SER A 453 28.56 34.90 -10.24
C SER A 453 29.93 34.65 -10.87
#